data_AF-A0A936PSB6-F1
#
_entry.id   AF-A0A936PSB6-F1
#
_cell.length_a   1.000
_cell.length_b   1.000
_cell.length_c   1.000
_cell.angle_alpha   90.00
_cell.angle_beta   90.00
_cell.angle_gamma   90.00
#
_symmetry.space_group_name_H-M   'P 1'
#
loop_
_entity.id
_entity.type
_entity.pdbx_description
1 polymer ?
#
loop_
_entity_poly.entity_id
_entity_poly.type
_entity_poly.pdbx_seq_one_letter_code
_entity_poly.pdbx_strand_id
1 'polypeptide(L)'
;MLAAFSLSAVAADPSAVTVGEAVRLGLTTGPLAGAPEAARRAASGEARAYAATEADPEVQVQSFLQERSVQLVVPIEAPPATLARARAARLLVDAAEVRAQAAQAALGVEIAGMVVRVAEASAVAALQVESEGLARRARDRARALAESGEGDRVEAALLEAEAAGALQRALAAERDRRLAAMRLEQHLGLPIVGTITVTEWPQVPAAPRVDPALLPSWSPRSSTPAPPSTPRPPRASPACRPSPWASAPAGITRRWASRAR
;
A
#
# COMPACT_ATOMS: atom_id res chain seq x y z
N MET A 1 31.85 -5.64 23.97
CA MET A 1 32.32 -4.45 23.23
C MET A 1 31.36 -4.26 22.06
N LEU A 2 30.16 -3.73 22.33
CA LEU A 2 29.08 -3.53 21.36
C LEU A 2 29.22 -2.11 20.81
N ALA A 3 29.38 -1.99 19.50
CA ALA A 3 29.46 -0.71 18.81
C ALA A 3 28.14 0.06 19.04
N ALA A 4 28.24 1.19 19.73
CA ALA A 4 27.22 2.21 19.71
C ALA A 4 27.11 2.70 18.26
N PHE A 5 26.04 2.31 17.56
CA PHE A 5 25.59 3.01 16.37
C PHE A 5 25.14 4.40 16.82
N SER A 6 26.08 5.33 16.86
CA SER A 6 25.79 6.75 16.97
C SER A 6 25.00 7.14 15.72
N LEU A 7 23.69 7.28 15.86
CA LEU A 7 22.89 8.21 15.06
C LEU A 7 23.53 9.59 15.28
N SER A 8 24.60 9.87 14.56
CA SER A 8 25.21 11.19 14.53
C SER A 8 24.13 12.17 14.15
N ALA A 9 23.95 13.18 14.99
CA ALA A 9 23.10 14.32 14.79
C ALA A 9 23.30 14.84 13.36
N VAL A 10 22.40 14.43 12.46
CA VAL A 10 22.15 15.16 11.23
C VAL A 10 21.71 16.53 11.74
N ALA A 11 22.59 17.52 11.58
CA ALA A 11 22.26 18.92 11.85
C ALA A 11 20.88 19.16 11.26
N ALA A 12 19.94 19.64 12.07
CA ALA A 12 18.54 19.79 11.71
C ALA A 12 18.45 20.56 10.38
N ASP A 13 18.38 19.81 9.28
CA ASP A 13 18.16 20.33 7.95
C ASP A 13 16.69 20.77 7.97
N PRO A 14 16.40 22.08 7.91
CA PRO A 14 15.02 22.54 7.94
C PRO A 14 14.22 22.06 6.71
N SER A 15 14.88 21.46 5.72
CA SER A 15 14.25 20.78 4.58
C SER A 15 13.95 19.29 4.82
N ALA A 16 14.23 18.77 6.03
CA ALA A 16 14.04 17.37 6.34
C ALA A 16 12.56 17.01 6.56
N VAL A 17 11.97 16.33 5.58
CA VAL A 17 10.59 15.83 5.69
C VAL A 17 10.56 14.64 6.66
N THR A 18 9.76 14.75 7.73
CA THR A 18 9.54 13.66 8.69
C THR A 18 8.49 12.67 8.18
N VAL A 19 8.47 11.44 8.72
CA VAL A 19 7.41 10.45 8.40
C VAL A 19 6.04 11.03 8.69
N GLY A 20 5.87 11.71 9.84
CA GLY A 20 4.61 12.33 10.21
C GLY A 20 4.17 13.43 9.24
N GLU A 21 5.10 14.25 8.77
CA GLU A 21 4.81 15.28 7.78
C GLU A 21 4.44 14.68 6.41
N ALA A 22 5.18 13.68 5.94
CA ALA A 22 4.86 13.00 4.68
C ALA A 22 3.49 12.33 4.73
N VAL A 23 3.16 11.64 5.83
CA VAL A 23 1.83 11.04 6.01
C VAL A 23 0.75 12.13 6.02
N ARG A 24 0.93 13.22 6.76
CA ARG A 24 -0.01 14.33 6.78
C ARG A 24 -0.20 14.94 5.38
N LEU A 25 0.88 15.15 4.63
CA LEU A 25 0.83 15.68 3.26
C LEU A 25 0.13 14.72 2.31
N GLY A 26 0.45 13.42 2.34
CA GLY A 26 -0.18 12.44 1.46
C GLY A 26 -1.67 12.24 1.78
N LEU A 27 -2.07 12.35 3.05
CA LEU A 27 -3.48 12.29 3.46
C LEU A 27 -4.29 13.56 3.13
N THR A 28 -3.64 14.68 2.78
CA THR A 28 -4.31 15.96 2.52
C THR A 28 -4.22 16.40 1.05
N THR A 29 -3.07 16.17 0.42
CA THR A 29 -2.74 16.65 -0.93
C THR A 29 -2.54 15.52 -1.93
N GLY A 30 -2.35 14.28 -1.46
CA GLY A 30 -2.14 13.13 -2.32
C GLY A 30 -3.34 12.86 -3.23
N PRO A 31 -3.14 12.28 -4.42
CA PRO A 31 -4.21 11.96 -5.36
C PRO A 31 -5.28 11.02 -4.76
N LEU A 32 -4.91 10.25 -3.72
CA LEU A 32 -5.79 9.31 -3.03
C LEU A 32 -6.42 9.88 -1.75
N ALA A 33 -6.05 11.11 -1.33
CA ALA A 33 -6.52 11.73 -0.08
C ALA A 33 -8.05 11.82 0.00
N GLY A 34 -8.71 12.12 -1.12
CA GLY A 34 -10.16 12.28 -1.19
C GLY A 34 -10.96 10.97 -1.34
N ALA A 35 -10.31 9.84 -1.65
CA ALA A 35 -11.02 8.60 -1.97
C ALA A 35 -11.83 8.02 -0.79
N PRO A 36 -11.30 7.95 0.45
CA PRO A 36 -12.08 7.46 1.59
C PRO A 36 -13.30 8.34 1.89
N GLU A 37 -13.13 9.65 1.78
CA GLU A 37 -14.19 10.63 2.06
C GLU A 37 -15.26 10.63 0.96
N ALA A 38 -14.88 10.43 -0.30
CA ALA A 38 -15.82 10.24 -1.40
C ALA A 38 -16.65 8.97 -1.23
N ALA A 39 -16.03 7.85 -0.82
CA ALA A 39 -16.73 6.61 -0.52
C ALA A 39 -17.72 6.77 0.64
N ARG A 40 -17.33 7.48 1.71
CA ARG A 40 -18.21 7.83 2.83
C ARG A 40 -19.41 8.66 2.38
N ARG A 41 -19.18 9.69 1.56
CA ARG A 41 -20.25 10.55 1.00
C ARG A 41 -21.21 9.76 0.11
N ALA A 42 -20.71 8.86 -0.72
CA ALA A 42 -21.54 7.99 -1.56
C ALA A 42 -22.47 7.11 -0.71
N ALA A 43 -21.91 6.41 0.29
CA ALA A 43 -22.70 5.55 1.18
C ALA A 43 -23.72 6.35 2.02
N SER A 44 -23.36 7.56 2.48
CA SER A 44 -24.29 8.45 3.18
C SER A 44 -25.41 8.95 2.25
N GLY A 45 -25.08 9.27 1.00
CA GLY A 45 -26.05 9.65 -0.03
C GLY A 45 -27.06 8.53 -0.32
N GLU A 46 -26.58 7.30 -0.48
CA GLU A 46 -27.42 6.11 -0.66
C GLU A 46 -28.34 5.88 0.55
N ALA A 47 -27.81 5.98 1.77
CA ALA A 47 -28.61 5.84 2.98
C ALA A 47 -29.67 6.93 3.15
N ARG A 48 -29.37 8.18 2.77
CA ARG A 48 -30.33 9.30 2.80
C ARG A 48 -31.41 9.16 1.73
N ALA A 49 -31.03 8.79 0.50
CA ALA A 49 -31.98 8.54 -0.57
C ALA A 49 -32.99 7.45 -0.15
N TYR A 50 -32.49 6.40 0.50
CA TYR A 50 -33.32 5.33 1.03
C TYR A 50 -34.25 5.78 2.18
N ALA A 51 -33.74 6.57 3.12
CA ALA A 51 -34.54 7.10 4.22
C ALA A 51 -35.65 8.06 3.74
N ALA A 52 -35.36 8.91 2.75
CA ALA A 52 -36.32 9.85 2.18
C ALA A 52 -37.48 9.14 1.46
N THR A 53 -37.25 7.99 0.82
CA THR A 53 -38.31 7.24 0.13
C THR A 53 -39.27 6.48 1.05
N GLU A 54 -38.90 6.19 2.30
CA GLU A 54 -39.72 5.35 3.19
C GLU A 54 -40.24 6.04 4.45
N ALA A 55 -39.63 7.16 4.88
CA ALA A 55 -39.94 7.79 6.16
C ALA A 55 -40.63 9.16 6.05
N ASP A 56 -40.51 9.86 4.92
CA ASP A 56 -41.16 11.15 4.75
C ASP A 56 -42.65 10.98 4.38
N PRO A 57 -43.55 11.78 4.98
CA PRO A 57 -44.94 11.79 4.58
C PRO A 57 -45.05 12.24 3.12
N GLU A 58 -45.57 11.37 2.26
CA GLU A 58 -45.85 11.75 0.88
C GLU A 58 -47.01 12.75 0.84
N VAL A 59 -46.72 13.96 0.32
CA VAL A 59 -47.73 14.92 -0.07
C VAL A 59 -48.16 14.58 -1.49
N GLN A 60 -49.31 13.92 -1.64
CA GLN A 60 -49.87 13.62 -2.96
C GLN A 60 -50.83 14.74 -3.36
N VAL A 61 -50.45 15.50 -4.40
CA VAL A 61 -51.30 16.52 -5.01
C VAL A 61 -52.01 15.87 -6.20
N GLN A 62 -53.28 15.55 -6.04
CA GLN A 62 -54.10 15.07 -7.14
C GLN A 62 -54.85 16.25 -7.76
N SER A 63 -54.62 16.47 -9.06
CA SER A 63 -55.33 17.49 -9.82
C SER A 63 -56.25 16.79 -10.82
N PHE A 64 -57.55 16.92 -10.59
CA PHE A 64 -58.57 16.54 -11.57
C PHE A 64 -59.13 17.81 -12.20
N LEU A 65 -59.66 17.70 -13.43
CA LEU A 65 -59.95 18.79 -14.37
C LEU A 65 -60.72 20.01 -13.81
N GLN A 66 -61.34 19.94 -12.62
CA GLN A 66 -61.99 21.06 -11.93
C GLN A 66 -61.75 21.14 -10.41
N GLU A 67 -61.00 20.21 -9.80
CA GLU A 67 -60.72 20.21 -8.36
C GLU A 67 -59.24 19.90 -8.05
N ARG A 68 -58.64 20.73 -7.18
CA ARG A 68 -57.32 20.48 -6.59
C ARG A 68 -57.51 20.00 -5.16
N SER A 69 -57.14 18.76 -4.87
CA SER A 69 -57.08 18.25 -3.50
C SER A 69 -55.64 17.92 -3.12
N VAL A 70 -55.28 18.26 -1.88
CA VAL A 70 -53.97 17.94 -1.28
C VAL A 70 -54.23 16.86 -0.24
N GLN A 71 -53.69 15.66 -0.44
CA GLN A 71 -53.73 14.60 0.56
C GLN A 71 -52.35 14.47 1.21
N LEU A 72 -52.31 14.66 2.53
CA LEU A 72 -51.13 14.40 3.34
C LEU A 72 -51.27 12.99 3.93
N VAL A 73 -50.42 12.06 3.50
CA VAL A 73 -50.39 10.70 4.05
C VAL A 73 -49.30 10.63 5.11
N VAL A 74 -49.70 10.67 6.39
CA VAL A 74 -48.79 10.49 7.53
C VAL A 74 -49.02 9.12 8.15
N PRO A 75 -48.07 8.17 8.06
CA PRO A 75 -48.18 6.91 8.79
C PRO A 75 -48.07 7.20 10.30
N ILE A 76 -49.09 6.79 11.07
CA ILE A 76 -49.17 7.02 12.53
C ILE A 76 -48.10 6.20 13.27
N GLU A 77 -47.75 5.02 12.75
CA GLU A 77 -46.62 4.21 13.19
C GLU A 77 -45.88 3.64 11.97
N ALA A 78 -44.55 3.74 11.97
CA ALA A 78 -43.74 3.14 10.93
C ALA A 78 -43.84 1.60 11.03
N PRO A 79 -44.16 0.88 9.94
CA PRO A 79 -44.16 -0.57 9.93
C PRO A 79 -42.83 -1.13 10.47
N PRO A 80 -42.83 -2.29 11.16
CA PRO A 80 -41.60 -2.90 11.68
C PRO A 80 -40.57 -3.15 10.57
N ALA A 81 -41.03 -3.38 9.32
CA ALA A 81 -40.17 -3.46 8.15
C ALA A 81 -39.42 -2.14 7.87
N THR A 82 -40.11 -0.99 7.94
CA THR A 82 -39.53 0.35 7.78
C THR A 82 -38.52 0.65 8.88
N LEU A 83 -38.82 0.29 10.13
CA LEU A 83 -37.87 0.45 11.25
C LEU A 83 -36.63 -0.44 11.10
N ALA A 84 -36.79 -1.69 10.67
CA ALA A 84 -35.68 -2.60 10.41
C ALA A 84 -34.78 -2.09 9.28
N ARG A 85 -35.37 -1.55 8.22
CA ARG A 85 -34.65 -0.95 7.08
C ARG A 85 -33.93 0.33 7.47
N ALA A 86 -34.56 1.21 8.24
CA ALA A 86 -33.91 2.42 8.76
C ALA A 86 -32.69 2.08 9.65
N ARG A 87 -32.80 1.03 10.48
CA ARG A 87 -31.65 0.50 11.24
C ARG A 87 -30.57 -0.06 10.32
N ALA A 88 -30.93 -0.82 9.29
CA ALA A 88 -29.97 -1.33 8.31
C ALA A 88 -29.24 -0.19 7.58
N ALA A 89 -29.95 0.87 7.18
CA ALA A 89 -29.35 2.05 6.55
C ALA A 89 -28.35 2.75 7.48
N ARG A 90 -28.66 2.90 8.78
CA ARG A 90 -27.71 3.44 9.78
C ARG A 90 -26.45 2.57 9.88
N LEU A 91 -26.61 1.25 10.00
CA LEU A 91 -25.48 0.32 10.05
C LEU A 91 -24.61 0.37 8.79
N LEU A 92 -25.20 0.61 7.62
CA LEU A 92 -24.45 0.80 6.38
C LEU A 92 -23.62 2.08 6.39
N VAL A 93 -24.14 3.18 6.96
CA VAL A 93 -23.39 4.43 7.14
C VAL A 93 -22.23 4.22 8.12
N ASP A 94 -22.49 3.60 9.26
CA ASP A 94 -21.46 3.30 10.27
C ASP A 94 -20.35 2.40 9.68
N ALA A 95 -20.74 1.38 8.92
CA ALA A 95 -19.80 0.50 8.23
C ALA A 95 -18.98 1.25 7.16
N ALA A 96 -19.58 2.20 6.45
CA ALA A 96 -18.88 3.02 5.48
C ALA A 96 -17.90 3.99 6.15
N GLU A 97 -18.24 4.54 7.31
CA GLU A 97 -17.34 5.37 8.12
C GLU A 97 -16.12 4.57 8.60
N VAL A 98 -16.34 3.38 9.17
CA VAL A 98 -15.25 2.49 9.59
C VAL A 98 -14.36 2.10 8.41
N ARG A 99 -14.94 1.80 7.24
CA ARG A 99 -14.17 1.51 6.01
C ARG A 99 -13.35 2.72 5.55
N ALA A 100 -13.90 3.93 5.61
CA ALA A 100 -13.18 5.15 5.25
C ALA A 100 -11.99 5.40 6.18
N GLN A 101 -12.18 5.23 7.49
CA GLN A 101 -11.10 5.35 8.48
C GLN A 101 -10.03 4.28 8.28
N ALA A 102 -10.42 3.03 8.02
CA ALA A 102 -9.49 1.94 7.73
C ALA A 102 -8.68 2.20 6.45
N ALA A 103 -9.33 2.72 5.39
CA ALA A 103 -8.66 3.10 4.15
C ALA A 103 -7.67 4.27 4.37
N GLN A 104 -8.04 5.26 5.17
CA GLN A 104 -7.16 6.37 5.53
C GLN A 104 -5.95 5.89 6.35
N ALA A 105 -6.15 4.99 7.32
CA ALA A 105 -5.06 4.39 8.09
C ALA A 105 -4.13 3.55 7.20
N ALA A 106 -4.69 2.75 6.29
CA ALA A 106 -3.92 1.95 5.34
C ALA A 106 -3.05 2.83 4.42
N LEU A 107 -3.62 3.91 3.89
CA LEU A 107 -2.87 4.90 3.10
C LEU A 107 -1.74 5.55 3.92
N GLY A 108 -2.00 5.89 5.19
CA GLY A 108 -0.97 6.40 6.10
C GLY A 108 0.19 5.43 6.32
N VAL A 109 -0.11 4.14 6.53
CA VAL A 109 0.91 3.09 6.67
C VAL A 109 1.71 2.89 5.38
N GLU A 110 1.04 2.94 4.23
CA GLU A 110 1.70 2.83 2.93
C GLU A 110 2.69 3.97 2.68
N ILE A 111 2.26 5.22 2.93
CA ILE A 111 3.13 6.41 2.81
C ILE A 111 4.31 6.30 3.78
N ALA A 112 4.07 5.91 5.04
CA ALA A 112 5.14 5.72 6.01
C ALA A 112 6.16 4.66 5.54
N GLY A 113 5.69 3.53 5.00
CA GLY A 113 6.55 2.50 4.43
C GLY A 113 7.35 2.98 3.22
N MET A 114 6.81 3.90 2.41
CA MET A 114 7.55 4.53 1.30
C MET A 114 8.65 5.45 1.81
N VAL A 115 8.37 6.27 2.82
CA VAL A 115 9.36 7.15 3.46
C VAL A 115 10.55 6.34 4.00
N VAL A 116 10.27 5.23 4.71
CA VAL A 116 11.32 4.34 5.22
C VAL A 116 12.16 3.75 4.08
N ARG A 117 11.54 3.29 2.99
CA ARG A 117 12.28 2.79 1.82
C ARG A 117 13.17 3.84 1.18
N VAL A 118 12.75 5.11 1.12
CA VAL A 118 13.60 6.20 0.63
C VAL A 118 14.79 6.44 1.57
N ALA A 119 14.56 6.44 2.88
CA ALA A 119 15.61 6.61 3.86
C ALA A 119 16.64 5.47 3.81
N GLU A 120 16.18 4.22 3.71
CA GLU A 120 17.04 3.04 3.53
C GLU A 120 17.86 3.14 2.25
N ALA A 121 17.22 3.44 1.11
CA ALA A 121 17.93 3.59 -0.16
C ALA A 121 18.92 4.76 -0.14
N SER A 122 18.62 5.82 0.60
CA SER A 122 19.54 6.95 0.80
C SER A 122 20.76 6.57 1.63
N ALA A 123 20.57 5.81 2.72
CA ALA A 123 21.67 5.30 3.53
C ALA A 123 22.55 4.34 2.73
N VAL A 124 21.96 3.44 1.94
CA VAL A 124 22.69 2.53 1.06
C VAL A 124 23.49 3.30 0.01
N ALA A 125 22.89 4.32 -0.63
CA ALA A 125 23.59 5.16 -1.60
C ALA A 125 24.78 5.88 -0.97
N ALA A 126 24.62 6.46 0.22
CA ALA A 126 25.71 7.11 0.95
C ALA A 126 26.88 6.15 1.25
N LEU A 127 26.57 4.96 1.77
CA LEU A 127 27.59 3.93 2.04
C LEU A 127 28.33 3.47 0.77
N GLN A 128 27.64 3.34 -0.36
CA GLN A 128 28.28 2.97 -1.61
C GLN A 128 29.17 4.09 -2.17
N VAL A 129 28.80 5.36 -1.99
CA VAL A 129 29.66 6.51 -2.35
C VAL A 129 30.92 6.53 -1.48
N GLU A 130 30.80 6.28 -0.18
CA GLU A 130 31.98 6.17 0.70
C GLU A 130 32.89 5.00 0.31
N SER A 131 32.29 3.84 -0.01
CA SER A 131 33.02 2.66 -0.49
C SER A 131 33.74 2.93 -1.82
N GLU A 132 33.11 3.63 -2.75
CA GLU A 132 33.73 4.07 -4.01
C GLU A 132 34.92 5.00 -3.75
N GLY A 133 34.77 5.98 -2.85
CA GLY A 133 35.85 6.89 -2.48
C GLY A 133 37.05 6.17 -1.84
N LEU A 134 36.80 5.13 -1.05
CA LEU A 134 37.86 4.27 -0.49
C LEU A 134 38.56 3.44 -1.58
N ALA A 135 37.79 2.78 -2.45
CA ALA A 135 38.34 1.98 -3.55
C ALA A 135 39.19 2.83 -4.51
N ARG A 136 38.73 4.06 -4.79
CA ARG A 136 39.48 5.02 -5.61
C ARG A 136 40.80 5.43 -4.97
N ARG A 137 40.81 5.74 -3.67
CA ARG A 137 42.05 6.05 -2.93
C ARG A 137 43.03 4.86 -2.90
N ALA A 138 42.51 3.64 -2.73
CA ALA A 138 43.33 2.43 -2.78
C ALA A 138 43.97 2.22 -4.16
N ARG A 139 43.17 2.35 -5.23
CA ARG A 139 43.64 2.31 -6.61
C ARG A 139 44.72 3.35 -6.88
N ASP A 140 44.49 4.60 -6.50
CA ASP A 140 45.42 5.71 -6.76
C ASP A 140 46.76 5.48 -6.03
N ARG A 141 46.73 4.92 -4.81
CA ARG A 141 47.93 4.54 -4.06
C ARG A 141 48.69 3.38 -4.71
N ALA A 142 47.99 2.32 -5.13
CA ALA A 142 48.62 1.17 -5.78
C ALA A 142 49.24 1.54 -7.13
N ARG A 143 48.56 2.42 -7.88
CA ARG A 143 49.10 2.98 -9.13
C ARG A 143 50.39 3.76 -8.89
N ALA A 144 50.43 4.63 -7.88
CA ALA A 144 51.63 5.38 -7.55
C ALA A 144 52.83 4.47 -7.18
N LEU A 145 52.58 3.39 -6.42
CA LEU A 145 53.61 2.39 -6.09
C LEU A 145 54.07 1.59 -7.32
N ALA A 146 53.16 1.22 -8.22
CA ALA A 146 53.51 0.53 -9.45
C ALA A 146 54.34 1.43 -10.41
N GLU A 147 54.05 2.73 -10.43
CA GLU A 147 54.79 3.73 -11.22
C GLU A 147 56.19 4.01 -10.63
N SER A 148 56.37 3.92 -9.30
CA SER A 148 57.70 4.00 -8.65
C SER A 148 58.53 2.72 -8.78
N GLY A 149 57.93 1.63 -9.28
CA GLY A 149 58.57 0.31 -9.36
C GLY A 149 58.59 -0.47 -8.04
N GLU A 150 57.95 0.06 -6.99
CA GLU A 150 57.87 -0.56 -5.66
C GLU A 150 56.60 -1.42 -5.49
N GLY A 151 55.62 -1.30 -6.39
CA GLY A 151 54.33 -2.00 -6.34
C GLY A 151 54.14 -3.06 -7.41
N ASP A 152 53.24 -4.00 -7.15
CA ASP A 152 52.81 -5.02 -8.12
C ASP A 152 51.80 -4.44 -9.12
N ARG A 153 52.10 -4.55 -10.42
CA ARG A 153 51.21 -4.11 -11.50
C ARG A 153 49.91 -4.91 -11.55
N VAL A 154 49.94 -6.18 -11.14
CA VAL A 154 48.74 -7.02 -11.07
C VAL A 154 47.81 -6.52 -9.96
N GLU A 155 48.38 -6.16 -8.81
CA GLU A 155 47.63 -5.57 -7.69
C GLU A 155 46.98 -4.22 -8.09
N ALA A 156 47.72 -3.36 -8.80
CA ALA A 156 47.18 -2.10 -9.31
C ALA A 156 45.99 -2.32 -10.28
N ALA A 157 46.07 -3.33 -11.16
CA ALA A 157 44.99 -3.67 -12.08
C ALA A 157 43.76 -4.26 -11.37
N LEU A 158 43.96 -5.08 -10.32
CA LEU A 158 42.86 -5.61 -9.50
C LEU A 158 42.11 -4.50 -8.77
N LEU A 159 42.84 -3.54 -8.18
CA LEU A 159 42.25 -2.39 -7.50
C LEU A 159 41.55 -1.42 -8.45
N GLU A 160 42.01 -1.33 -9.71
CA GLU A 160 41.29 -0.60 -10.76
C GLU A 160 39.93 -1.24 -11.08
N ALA A 161 39.88 -2.57 -11.23
CA ALA A 161 38.64 -3.30 -11.43
C ALA A 161 37.69 -3.17 -10.21
N GLU A 162 38.25 -3.19 -8.99
CA GLU A 162 37.47 -3.00 -7.77
C GLU A 162 36.85 -1.60 -7.67
N ALA A 163 37.62 -0.55 -7.99
CA ALA A 163 37.13 0.82 -8.03
C ALA A 163 36.01 1.00 -9.08
N ALA A 164 36.17 0.40 -10.27
CA ALA A 164 35.13 0.40 -11.29
C ALA A 164 33.85 -0.32 -10.81
N GLY A 165 33.99 -1.45 -10.12
CA GLY A 165 32.88 -2.19 -9.52
C GLY A 165 32.18 -1.40 -8.40
N ALA A 166 32.94 -0.69 -7.56
CA ALA A 166 32.38 0.17 -6.50
C ALA A 166 31.58 1.34 -7.09
N LEU A 167 32.08 1.98 -8.15
CA LEU A 167 31.36 3.03 -8.87
C LEU A 167 30.03 2.52 -9.44
N GLN A 168 30.02 1.33 -10.06
CA GLN A 168 28.77 0.74 -10.58
C GLN A 168 27.74 0.49 -9.48
N ARG A 169 28.17 0.00 -8.30
CA ARG A 169 27.28 -0.19 -7.15
C ARG A 169 26.75 1.13 -6.59
N ALA A 170 27.58 2.17 -6.53
CA ALA A 170 27.17 3.50 -6.11
C ALA A 170 26.11 4.10 -7.05
N LEU A 171 26.31 3.98 -8.37
CA LEU A 171 25.34 4.44 -9.36
C LEU A 171 24.02 3.65 -9.29
N ALA A 172 24.07 2.34 -9.07
CA ALA A 172 22.89 1.52 -8.89
C ALA A 172 22.10 1.93 -7.63
N ALA A 173 22.78 2.12 -6.50
CA ALA A 173 22.15 2.55 -5.25
C ALA A 173 21.53 3.95 -5.37
N GLU A 174 22.18 4.88 -6.05
CA GLU A 174 21.64 6.22 -6.32
C GLU A 174 20.39 6.16 -7.22
N ARG A 175 20.37 5.26 -8.21
CA ARG A 175 19.18 5.03 -9.04
C ARG A 175 18.03 4.48 -8.21
N ASP A 176 18.28 3.50 -7.34
CA ASP A 176 17.26 2.91 -6.49
C ASP A 176 16.68 3.93 -5.51
N ARG A 177 17.54 4.80 -4.95
CA ARG A 177 17.12 5.95 -4.14
C ARG A 177 16.16 6.88 -4.89
N ARG A 178 16.50 7.24 -6.13
CA ARG A 178 15.63 8.09 -6.99
C ARG A 178 14.31 7.41 -7.32
N LEU A 179 14.31 6.12 -7.63
CA LEU A 179 13.09 5.37 -7.91
C LEU A 179 12.18 5.29 -6.67
N ALA A 180 12.76 5.11 -5.48
CA ALA A 180 12.02 5.15 -4.23
C ALA A 180 11.40 6.53 -4.00
N ALA A 181 12.16 7.61 -4.22
CA ALA A 181 11.68 8.99 -4.07
C ALA A 181 10.54 9.30 -5.04
N MET A 182 10.68 8.96 -6.32
CA MET A 182 9.62 9.15 -7.33
C MET A 182 8.31 8.43 -6.96
N ARG A 183 8.38 7.22 -6.38
CA ARG A 183 7.18 6.51 -5.92
C ARG A 183 6.50 7.22 -4.77
N LEU A 184 7.26 7.80 -3.86
CA LEU A 184 6.73 8.61 -2.77
C LEU A 184 6.10 9.90 -3.32
N GLU A 185 6.76 10.60 -4.24
CA GLU A 185 6.22 11.80 -4.91
C GLU A 185 4.88 11.53 -5.60
N GLN A 186 4.73 10.36 -6.25
CA GLN A 186 3.46 9.93 -6.85
C GLN A 186 2.33 9.81 -5.82
N HIS A 187 2.63 9.36 -4.60
CA HIS A 187 1.64 9.22 -3.52
C HIS A 187 1.35 10.55 -2.82
N LEU A 188 2.34 11.44 -2.74
CA LEU A 188 2.18 12.77 -2.16
C LEU A 188 1.53 13.75 -3.12
N GLY A 189 1.64 13.54 -4.43
CA GLY A 189 1.21 14.51 -5.44
C GLY A 189 2.09 15.76 -5.49
N LEU A 190 3.26 15.73 -4.84
CA LEU A 190 4.18 16.86 -4.67
C LEU A 190 5.62 16.39 -4.90
N PRO A 191 6.47 17.24 -5.51
CA PRO A 191 7.89 16.94 -5.64
C PRO A 191 8.59 17.02 -4.28
N ILE A 192 9.53 16.12 -4.01
CA ILE A 192 10.32 16.12 -2.78
C ILE A 192 11.59 16.92 -3.03
N VAL A 193 11.62 18.14 -2.49
CA VAL A 193 12.80 19.02 -2.56
C VAL A 193 13.52 18.96 -1.20
N GLY A 194 14.46 18.03 -1.05
CA GLY A 194 15.27 17.93 0.17
C GLY A 194 15.64 16.50 0.58
N THR A 195 16.24 16.39 1.76
CA THR A 195 16.65 15.11 2.36
C THR A 195 15.50 14.54 3.20
N ILE A 196 15.15 13.27 3.06
CA ILE A 196 14.11 12.66 3.90
C ILE A 196 14.78 12.05 5.14
N THR A 197 14.27 12.37 6.33
CA THR A 197 14.79 11.79 7.59
C THR A 197 13.69 11.11 8.39
N VAL A 198 14.04 9.99 9.03
CA VAL A 198 13.14 9.24 9.92
C VAL A 198 13.49 9.62 11.35
N THR A 199 12.81 10.63 11.89
CA THR A 199 13.08 11.15 13.25
C THR A 199 11.96 10.81 14.23
N GLU A 200 10.71 10.69 13.77
CA GLU A 200 9.55 10.35 14.60
C GLU A 200 8.48 9.58 13.82
N TRP A 201 7.84 8.62 14.49
CA TRP A 201 6.66 7.94 13.96
C TRP A 201 5.40 8.78 14.25
N PRO A 202 4.51 9.00 13.27
CA PRO A 202 3.25 9.66 13.53
C PRO A 202 2.46 8.87 14.58
N GLN A 203 1.95 9.58 15.58
CA GLN A 203 0.95 9.06 16.51
C GLN A 203 -0.33 8.79 15.70
N VAL A 204 -0.52 7.56 15.24
CA VAL A 204 -1.75 7.14 14.55
C VAL A 204 -2.89 7.29 15.57
N PRO A 205 -3.94 8.10 15.30
CA PRO A 205 -5.08 8.17 16.21
C PRO A 205 -5.67 6.76 16.37
N ALA A 206 -5.88 6.35 17.61
CA ALA A 206 -6.43 5.03 17.91
C ALA A 206 -7.74 4.84 17.13
N ALA A 207 -7.88 3.68 16.47
CA ALA A 207 -9.12 3.34 15.77
C ALA A 207 -10.31 3.57 16.73
N PRO A 208 -11.42 4.18 16.28
CA PRO A 208 -12.56 4.38 17.13
C PRO A 208 -13.02 3.04 17.66
N ARG A 209 -13.16 2.98 18.99
CA ARG A 209 -13.62 1.77 19.67
C ARG A 209 -15.08 1.56 19.28
N VAL A 210 -15.32 0.61 18.38
CA VAL A 210 -16.66 0.07 18.18
C VAL A 210 -17.03 -0.62 19.49
N ASP A 211 -18.07 -0.13 20.16
CA ASP A 211 -18.63 -0.79 21.33
C ASP A 211 -19.07 -2.21 20.90
N PRO A 212 -18.49 -3.28 21.48
CA PRO A 212 -18.87 -4.65 21.17
C PRO A 212 -20.38 -4.90 21.38
N ALA A 213 -21.05 -4.10 22.21
CA ALA A 213 -22.50 -4.17 22.42
C ALA A 213 -23.33 -3.70 21.21
N LEU A 214 -22.74 -2.93 20.28
CA LEU A 214 -23.40 -2.50 19.04
C LEU A 214 -23.21 -3.50 17.89
N LEU A 215 -22.29 -4.44 18.04
CA LEU A 215 -22.18 -5.55 17.10
C LEU A 215 -23.39 -6.46 17.32
N PRO A 216 -24.21 -6.74 16.27
CA PRO A 216 -25.25 -7.76 16.41
C PRO A 216 -24.57 -9.04 16.90
N SER A 217 -25.07 -9.60 18.00
CA SER A 217 -24.56 -10.84 18.57
C SER A 217 -24.72 -11.94 17.53
N TRP A 218 -23.68 -12.12 16.72
CA TRP A 218 -23.58 -13.24 15.82
C TRP A 218 -23.23 -14.43 16.70
N SER A 219 -24.23 -14.99 17.38
CA SER A 219 -24.12 -16.36 17.84
C SER A 219 -24.01 -17.20 16.58
N PRO A 220 -22.88 -17.87 16.31
CA PRO A 220 -22.88 -18.93 15.33
C PRO A 220 -23.90 -19.94 15.88
N ARG A 221 -25.11 -19.98 15.31
CA ARG A 221 -25.96 -21.14 15.51
C ARG A 221 -25.08 -22.29 15.05
N SER A 222 -24.76 -23.17 16.00
CA SER A 222 -24.18 -24.48 15.78
C SER A 222 -25.13 -25.26 14.88
N SER A 223 -25.16 -24.87 13.62
CA SER A 223 -25.73 -25.64 12.54
C SER A 223 -24.62 -26.61 12.27
N THR A 224 -24.52 -27.67 13.07
CA THR A 224 -23.74 -28.85 12.70
C THR A 224 -24.25 -29.21 11.30
N PRO A 225 -23.46 -29.04 10.23
CA PRO A 225 -23.89 -29.52 8.94
C PRO A 225 -24.04 -31.03 9.11
N ALA A 226 -25.24 -31.56 8.85
CA ALA A 226 -25.42 -32.99 8.72
C ALA A 226 -24.38 -33.50 7.73
N PRO A 227 -23.66 -34.60 8.02
CA PRO A 227 -22.65 -35.11 7.11
C PRO A 227 -23.29 -35.36 5.75
N PRO A 228 -22.61 -35.01 4.64
CA PRO A 228 -23.13 -35.30 3.32
C PRO A 228 -23.36 -36.81 3.20
N SER A 229 -24.58 -37.19 2.84
CA SER A 229 -24.91 -38.56 2.48
C SER A 229 -23.96 -38.97 1.35
N THR A 230 -23.11 -39.96 1.60
CA THR A 230 -22.20 -40.53 0.62
C THR A 230 -22.97 -40.88 -0.66
N PRO A 231 -22.69 -40.21 -1.80
CA PRO A 231 -23.23 -40.66 -3.07
C PRO A 231 -22.57 -41.99 -3.42
N ARG A 232 -23.41 -42.98 -3.73
CA ARG A 232 -23.02 -44.31 -4.20
C ARG A 232 -22.11 -44.17 -5.42
N PRO A 233 -20.94 -44.83 -5.47
CA PRO A 233 -20.04 -44.70 -6.62
C PRO A 233 -20.71 -45.28 -7.88
N PRO A 234 -20.61 -44.60 -9.04
CA PRO A 234 -21.07 -45.16 -10.30
C PRO A 234 -20.21 -46.38 -10.66
N ARG A 235 -20.86 -47.45 -11.14
CA ARG A 235 -20.19 -48.67 -11.62
C ARG A 235 -19.14 -48.30 -12.66
N ALA A 236 -17.93 -48.81 -12.44
CA ALA A 236 -16.83 -48.72 -13.39
C ALA A 236 -17.26 -49.27 -14.76
N SER A 237 -17.15 -48.45 -15.80
CA SER A 237 -17.01 -48.90 -17.18
C SER A 237 -15.52 -48.84 -17.55
N PRO A 238 -14.99 -49.82 -18.31
CA PRO A 238 -13.56 -49.93 -18.55
C PRO A 238 -13.09 -49.05 -19.72
N ALA A 239 -11.81 -48.67 -19.64
CA ALA A 239 -10.94 -48.20 -20.71
C ALA A 239 -11.11 -46.76 -21.23
N CYS A 240 -10.33 -45.85 -20.65
CA CYS A 240 -9.57 -44.84 -21.42
C CYS A 240 -8.16 -44.76 -20.83
N ARG A 241 -7.15 -45.17 -21.61
CA ARG A 241 -5.72 -45.14 -21.25
C ARG A 241 -5.24 -43.70 -21.00
N PRO A 242 -4.33 -43.45 -20.04
CA PRO A 242 -3.57 -42.22 -20.00
C PRO A 242 -2.44 -42.23 -21.04
N SER A 243 -2.26 -41.11 -21.76
CA SER A 243 -1.13 -40.85 -22.68
C SER A 243 0.19 -40.71 -21.92
N PRO A 244 1.31 -41.24 -22.44
CA PRO A 244 2.56 -41.39 -21.68
C PRO A 244 3.50 -40.17 -21.67
N TRP A 245 3.08 -38.96 -22.07
CA TRP A 245 4.02 -37.86 -22.38
C TRP A 245 4.01 -36.66 -21.41
N ALA A 246 3.33 -36.74 -20.27
CA ALA A 246 3.29 -35.63 -19.33
C ALA A 246 4.23 -35.80 -18.12
N SER A 247 5.48 -36.24 -18.36
CA SER A 247 6.55 -36.22 -17.36
C SER A 247 7.93 -36.26 -18.01
N ALA A 248 8.59 -35.10 -18.14
CA ALA A 248 10.05 -35.00 -18.09
C ALA A 248 10.51 -33.55 -17.87
N PRO A 249 11.66 -33.33 -17.21
CA PRO A 249 11.90 -32.20 -16.33
C PRO A 249 12.91 -31.17 -16.87
N ALA A 250 13.09 -30.12 -16.06
CA ALA A 250 14.05 -29.04 -16.21
C ALA A 250 15.50 -29.51 -16.49
N GLY A 251 16.18 -28.78 -17.36
CA GLY A 251 17.65 -28.71 -17.37
C GLY A 251 18.29 -28.53 -18.75
N ILE A 252 19.23 -27.57 -18.82
CA ILE A 252 20.46 -27.59 -19.63
C ILE A 252 20.44 -26.82 -20.99
N THR A 253 21.02 -25.60 -20.90
CA THR A 253 22.06 -24.97 -21.77
C THR A 253 21.73 -24.12 -23.00
N ARG A 254 22.20 -22.86 -22.89
CA ARG A 254 23.13 -22.09 -23.76
C ARG A 254 22.95 -22.10 -25.31
N ARG A 255 22.64 -20.87 -25.78
CA ARG A 255 23.52 -19.93 -26.54
C ARG A 255 23.57 -20.08 -28.09
N TRP A 256 23.57 -18.90 -28.71
CA TRP A 256 23.93 -18.51 -30.09
C TRP A 256 22.80 -18.38 -31.14
N ALA A 257 22.49 -17.13 -31.49
CA ALA A 257 22.31 -16.63 -32.87
C ALA A 257 22.36 -15.09 -32.79
N SER A 258 23.50 -14.42 -32.92
CA SER A 258 24.08 -13.90 -34.17
C SER A 258 23.08 -13.49 -35.27
N ARG A 259 23.08 -12.18 -35.56
CA ARG A 259 22.81 -11.49 -36.85
C ARG A 259 21.43 -11.57 -37.50
N ALA A 260 20.73 -10.43 -37.45
CA ALA A 260 20.25 -9.63 -38.60
C ALA A 260 19.89 -8.24 -38.02
N ARG A 261 20.37 -7.07 -38.47
CA ARG A 261 20.93 -6.60 -39.74
C ARG A 261 22.08 -5.63 -39.46
#